data_AF-A0A927CX08-F1
#
_entry.id   AF-A0A927CX08-F1
#
_cell.length_a   1.000
_cell.length_b   1.000
_cell.length_c   1.000
_cell.angle_alpha   90.00
_cell.angle_beta   90.00
_cell.angle_gamma   90.00
#
_symmetry.space_group_name_H-M   'P 1'
#
loop_
_entity.id
_entity.type
_entity.pdbx_description
1 polymer ?
#
loop_
_entity_poly.entity_id
_entity_poly.type
_entity_poly.pdbx_seq_one_letter_code
_entity_poly.pdbx_strand_id
1 'polypeptide(L)'
;MNIHLMIFVASMNEGQVFTVKKTFQSDFRPVEGDIIDDPGFSSKFHNGYEVVKVTINYATEECWVSLAPLVIELEEISIEEYVERLQAHGWELFEKED
;
A
#
# COMPACT_ATOMS: atom_id res chain seq x y z
N MET A 1 -3.82 -16.58 -7.89
CA MET A 1 -2.79 -16.21 -6.90
C MET A 1 -3.34 -15.10 -6.01
N ASN A 2 -3.14 -15.19 -4.70
CA ASN A 2 -3.48 -14.12 -3.77
C ASN A 2 -2.38 -13.06 -3.81
N ILE A 3 -2.76 -11.82 -4.08
CA ILE A 3 -1.84 -10.68 -4.11
C ILE A 3 -2.12 -9.81 -2.90
N HIS A 4 -1.07 -9.55 -2.13
CA HIS A 4 -1.06 -8.78 -0.92
C HIS A 4 -0.27 -7.49 -1.17
N LEU A 5 -0.97 -6.40 -1.44
CA LEU A 5 -0.35 -5.08 -1.48
C LEU A 5 -0.12 -4.60 -0.05
N MET A 6 1.06 -4.06 0.23
CA MET A 6 1.39 -3.44 1.51
C MET A 6 1.97 -2.06 1.30
N ILE A 7 1.44 -1.07 2.02
CA ILE A 7 1.99 0.29 2.09
C ILE A 7 2.37 0.61 3.54
N PHE A 8 3.47 1.33 3.70
CA PHE A 8 3.83 1.99 4.95
C PHE A 8 3.43 3.46 4.83
N VAL A 9 2.44 3.86 5.62
CA VAL A 9 2.03 5.25 5.71
C VAL A 9 2.79 5.86 6.87
N ALA A 10 3.54 6.93 6.60
CA ALA A 10 4.26 7.73 7.56
C ALA A 10 4.19 9.20 7.10
N SER A 11 4.15 10.15 8.04
CA SER A 11 4.32 11.58 7.76
C SER A 11 5.63 12.05 8.37
N MET A 12 6.29 13.03 7.73
CA MET A 12 7.49 13.67 8.28
C MET A 12 7.19 14.47 9.56
N ASN A 13 5.94 14.87 9.76
CA ASN A 13 5.50 15.73 10.86
C ASN A 13 4.93 14.93 12.04
N GLU A 14 4.62 13.64 11.84
CA GLU A 14 3.93 12.79 12.80
C GLU A 14 4.76 11.53 13.07
N GLY A 15 5.00 11.21 14.34
CA GLY A 15 5.83 10.06 14.73
C GLY A 15 5.15 8.69 14.57
N GLN A 16 3.95 8.64 13.98
CA GLN A 16 3.18 7.42 13.81
C GLN A 16 3.45 6.82 12.43
N VAL A 17 3.51 5.48 12.38
CA VAL A 17 3.64 4.73 11.15
C VAL A 17 2.56 3.66 11.15
N PHE A 18 1.74 3.65 10.09
CA PHE A 18 0.73 2.64 9.87
C PHE A 18 1.17 1.72 8.74
N THR A 19 1.07 0.41 8.96
CA THR A 19 1.14 -0.54 7.85
C THR A 19 -0.28 -0.90 7.47
N VAL A 20 -0.66 -0.69 6.21
CA VAL A 20 -1.94 -1.18 5.70
C VAL A 20 -1.75 -2.12 4.53
N LYS A 21 -2.68 -3.06 4.41
CA LYS A 21 -2.64 -4.14 3.43
C LYS A 21 -3.97 -4.21 2.68
N LYS A 22 -3.91 -4.59 1.41
CA LYS A 22 -5.09 -4.97 0.62
C LYS A 22 -4.83 -6.27 -0.12
N THR A 23 -5.83 -7.15 -0.11
CA THR A 23 -5.72 -8.48 -0.75
C THR A 23 -6.71 -8.63 -1.89
N PHE A 24 -6.25 -9.17 -3.00
CA PHE A 24 -7.12 -9.58 -4.10
C PHE A 24 -6.59 -10.83 -4.80
N GLN A 25 -7.50 -11.57 -5.45
CA GLN A 25 -7.15 -12.70 -6.29
C GLN A 25 -6.91 -12.24 -7.72
N SER A 26 -5.78 -12.63 -8.31
CA SER A 26 -5.42 -12.30 -9.69
C SER A 26 -4.61 -13.43 -10.34
N ASP A 27 -4.69 -13.50 -11.66
CA ASP A 27 -3.84 -14.35 -12.51
C ASP A 27 -2.65 -13.57 -13.10
N PHE A 28 -2.64 -12.25 -12.91
CA PHE A 28 -1.55 -11.34 -13.24
C PHE A 28 -0.90 -10.79 -11.97
N ARG A 29 0.42 -10.64 -11.95
CA ARG A 29 1.16 -10.05 -10.82
C ARG A 29 1.89 -8.77 -11.23
N PRO A 30 1.94 -7.77 -10.34
CA PRO A 30 2.86 -6.63 -10.52
C PRO A 30 4.33 -7.07 -10.48
N VAL A 31 5.19 -6.25 -11.07
CA VAL A 31 6.65 -6.34 -10.98
C VAL A 31 7.24 -5.05 -10.43
N GLU A 32 8.50 -5.09 -10.00
CA GLU A 32 9.22 -3.90 -9.54
C GLU A 32 9.21 -2.80 -10.61
N GLY A 33 8.88 -1.57 -10.20
CA GLY A 33 8.73 -0.40 -11.07
C GLY A 33 7.32 -0.17 -11.62
N ASP A 34 6.39 -1.13 -11.48
CA ASP A 34 4.97 -0.88 -11.81
C ASP A 34 4.39 0.18 -10.87
N ILE A 35 3.48 1.02 -11.39
CA ILE A 35 2.71 1.96 -10.57
C ILE A 35 1.33 1.36 -10.31
N ILE A 36 1.00 1.19 -9.03
CA ILE A 36 -0.34 0.79 -8.59
C ILE A 36 -1.21 2.04 -8.44
N ASP A 37 -2.42 1.95 -9.00
CA ASP A 37 -3.51 2.91 -8.79
C ASP A 37 -4.64 2.24 -7.99
N ASP A 38 -5.23 3.01 -7.08
CA ASP A 38 -6.33 2.57 -6.23
C ASP A 38 -7.18 3.79 -5.84
N PRO A 39 -8.53 3.68 -5.82
CA PRO A 39 -9.40 4.80 -5.41
C PRO A 39 -9.12 5.35 -4.00
N GLY A 40 -8.54 4.54 -3.11
CA GLY A 40 -8.09 4.96 -1.79
C GLY A 40 -6.92 5.93 -1.82
N PHE A 41 -6.12 5.93 -2.88
CA PHE A 41 -4.99 6.85 -3.01
C PHE A 41 -5.49 8.28 -3.21
N SER A 42 -4.80 9.22 -2.57
CA SER A 42 -5.12 10.64 -2.64
C SER A 42 -3.92 11.36 -3.23
N SER A 43 -4.11 12.04 -4.36
CA SER A 43 -3.08 12.93 -4.94
C SER A 43 -2.70 14.08 -4.02
N LYS A 44 -3.49 14.35 -2.98
CA LYS A 44 -3.17 15.31 -1.90
C LYS A 44 -2.23 14.73 -0.83
N PHE A 45 -1.82 13.47 -1.00
CA PHE A 45 -0.85 12.76 -0.18
C PHE A 45 0.29 12.27 -1.08
N HIS A 46 -0.01 11.36 -2.03
CA HIS A 46 0.91 10.86 -3.06
C HIS A 46 0.19 10.63 -4.40
N ASN A 47 0.93 10.72 -5.51
CA ASN A 47 0.37 10.58 -6.86
C ASN A 47 0.30 9.12 -7.36
N GLY A 48 0.26 8.17 -6.43
CA GLY A 48 0.31 6.74 -6.71
C GLY A 48 1.43 6.06 -5.92
N TYR A 49 1.54 4.76 -6.09
CA TYR A 49 2.55 3.95 -5.40
C TYR A 49 3.31 3.06 -6.37
N GLU A 50 4.62 3.14 -6.31
CA GLU A 50 5.53 2.28 -7.07
C GLU A 50 5.74 0.95 -6.34
N VAL A 51 5.75 -0.14 -7.11
CA VAL A 51 6.15 -1.45 -6.60
C VAL A 51 7.66 -1.49 -6.41
N VAL A 52 8.10 -1.67 -5.16
CA VAL A 52 9.54 -1.71 -4.81
C VAL A 52 10.04 -3.09 -4.44
N LYS A 53 9.14 -4.04 -4.18
CA LYS A 53 9.52 -5.43 -3.89
C LYS A 53 8.35 -6.37 -4.17
N VAL A 54 8.65 -7.50 -4.79
CA VAL A 54 7.71 -8.61 -4.99
C VAL A 54 8.31 -9.88 -4.40
N THR A 55 7.55 -10.56 -3.54
CA THR A 55 7.91 -11.86 -2.95
C THR A 55 6.82 -12.87 -3.29
N ILE A 56 7.17 -13.91 -4.05
CA ILE A 56 6.21 -14.91 -4.53
C ILE A 56 6.49 -16.25 -3.86
N ASN A 57 5.43 -16.88 -3.34
CA ASN A 57 5.45 -18.25 -2.88
C ASN A 57 4.49 -19.09 -3.75
N TYR A 58 5.05 -19.86 -4.69
CA TYR A 58 4.28 -20.73 -5.57
C TYR A 58 3.71 -21.96 -4.86
N ALA A 59 4.25 -22.36 -3.70
CA ALA A 59 3.71 -23.50 -2.95
C ALA A 59 2.39 -23.15 -2.26
N THR A 60 2.21 -21.88 -1.87
CA THR A 60 1.00 -21.38 -1.20
C THR A 60 0.14 -20.48 -2.09
N GLU A 61 0.54 -20.26 -3.35
CA GLU A 61 -0.11 -19.33 -4.28
C GLU A 61 -0.24 -17.89 -3.75
N GLU A 62 0.78 -17.43 -3.02
CA GLU A 62 0.83 -16.11 -2.39
C GLU A 62 1.85 -15.17 -3.05
N CYS A 63 1.50 -13.90 -3.19
CA CYS A 63 2.34 -12.85 -3.74
C CYS A 63 2.28 -11.58 -2.88
N TRP A 64 3.36 -11.29 -2.18
CA TRP A 64 3.50 -10.08 -1.36
C TRP A 64 4.17 -8.98 -2.15
N VAL A 65 3.53 -7.82 -2.20
CA VAL A 65 3.96 -6.66 -2.99
C VAL A 65 4.12 -5.49 -2.04
N SER A 66 5.35 -5.02 -1.87
CA SER A 66 5.63 -3.81 -1.10
C SER A 66 5.59 -2.61 -2.03
N LEU A 67 4.86 -1.60 -1.60
CA LEU A 67 4.61 -0.37 -2.33
C LEU A 67 5.31 0.80 -1.63
N ALA A 68 5.98 1.64 -2.41
CA ALA A 68 6.53 2.90 -1.95
C ALA A 68 5.77 4.07 -2.59
N PRO A 69 5.66 5.22 -1.92
CA PRO A 69 5.12 6.43 -2.52
C PRO A 69 5.79 6.79 -3.85
N LEU A 70 5.00 7.08 -4.88
CA LEU A 70 5.48 7.76 -6.08
C LEU A 70 5.57 9.26 -5.76
N VAL A 71 6.80 9.77 -5.57
CA VAL A 71 7.02 11.10 -4.98
C VAL A 71 6.82 12.24 -5.99
N ILE A 72 5.83 13.10 -5.72
CA ILE A 72 6.00 14.56 -5.59
C ILE A 72 5.14 14.99 -4.39
N GLU A 73 5.80 15.27 -3.25
CA GLU A 73 5.18 15.32 -1.91
C GLU A 73 4.29 16.55 -1.65
N LEU A 74 3.06 16.27 -1.20
CA LEU A 74 2.10 17.23 -0.67
C LEU A 74 1.43 16.53 0.53
N GLU A 75 1.64 16.99 1.76
CA GLU A 75 0.97 16.45 2.97
C GLU A 75 -0.13 17.43 3.42
N GLU A 76 -1.27 17.47 2.70
CA GLU A 76 -2.40 18.37 3.03
C GLU A 76 -3.44 17.76 3.99
N ILE A 77 -3.36 16.46 4.26
CA ILE A 77 -4.25 15.72 5.17
C ILE A 77 -3.41 14.97 6.21
N SER A 78 -3.96 14.72 7.40
CA SER A 78 -3.24 13.96 8.44
C SER A 78 -3.07 12.51 8.05
N ILE A 79 -2.13 11.81 8.72
CA ILE A 79 -1.92 10.40 8.48
C ILE A 79 -3.19 9.59 8.80
N GLU A 80 -3.93 9.96 9.84
CA GLU A 80 -5.13 9.25 10.26
C GLU A 80 -6.25 9.42 9.25
N GLU A 81 -6.48 10.63 8.74
CA GLU A 81 -7.46 10.88 7.68
C GLU A 81 -7.14 10.05 6.43
N TYR A 82 -5.85 9.94 6.10
CA TYR A 82 -5.43 9.14 4.96
C TYR A 82 -5.60 7.64 5.19
N VAL A 83 -5.30 7.14 6.39
CA VAL A 83 -5.55 5.74 6.78
C VAL A 83 -7.04 5.42 6.78
N GLU A 84 -7.89 6.29 7.32
CA GLU A 84 -9.35 6.13 7.28
C GLU A 84 -9.88 6.08 5.84
N ARG A 85 -9.34 6.92 4.95
CA ARG A 85 -9.65 6.87 3.53
C ARG A 85 -9.27 5.52 2.93
N LEU A 86 -8.06 5.03 3.17
CA LEU A 86 -7.61 3.73 2.67
C LEU A 86 -8.54 2.61 3.18
N GLN A 87 -8.92 2.64 4.46
CA GLN A 87 -9.87 1.69 5.05
C GLN A 87 -11.24 1.72 4.37
N ALA A 88 -11.78 2.90 4.08
CA ALA A 88 -13.03 3.03 3.33
C ALA A 88 -12.97 2.42 1.91
N HIS A 89 -11.77 2.21 1.37
CA HIS A 89 -11.50 1.60 0.07
C HIS A 89 -10.97 0.16 0.17
N GLY A 90 -11.19 -0.51 1.29
CA GLY A 90 -10.90 -1.94 1.46
C GLY A 90 -9.44 -2.26 1.75
N TRP A 91 -8.68 -1.29 2.24
CA TRP A 91 -7.39 -1.54 2.89
C TRP A 91 -7.63 -1.83 4.38
N GLU A 92 -6.78 -2.65 4.96
CA GLU A 92 -6.89 -3.08 6.35
C GLU A 92 -5.60 -2.73 7.09
N LEU A 93 -5.70 -2.35 8.37
CA LEU A 93 -4.53 -2.21 9.22
C LEU A 93 -3.86 -3.57 9.35
N PHE A 94 -2.58 -3.62 9.01
CA PHE A 94 -1.78 -4.83 9.13
C PHE A 94 -0.97 -4.74 10.42
N GLU A 95 -1.50 -5.35 11.46
CA GLU A 95 -0.75 -5.66 12.67
C GLU A 95 -0.04 -6.99 12.42
N LYS A 96 1.30 -6.97 12.39
CA LYS A 96 2.05 -8.21 12.33
C LYS A 96 1.85 -8.90 13.67
N GLU A 97 1.12 -10.02 13.70
CA GLU A 97 1.13 -10.90 14.86
C GLU A 97 2.59 -11.39 15.04
N ASP A 98 3.16 -11.11 16.21
CA ASP A 98 4.52 -11.50 16.61
C ASP A 98 4.74 -13.02 16.61
#